data_AF-A0A942GPA1-F1
#
_entry.id   AF-A0A942GPA1-F1
#
_cell.length_a   1.000
_cell.length_b   1.000
_cell.length_c   1.000
_cell.angle_alpha   90.00
_cell.angle_beta   90.00
_cell.angle_gamma   90.00
#
_symmetry.space_group_name_H-M   'P 1'
#
loop_
_entity.id
_entity.type
_entity.pdbx_description
1 polymer ?
#
loop_
_entity_poly.entity_id
_entity_poly.type
_entity_poly.pdbx_seq_one_letter_code
_entity_poly.pdbx_strand_id
1 'polypeptide(L)'
;MQGLLQGLILGFIMILPGMSGGTVFLMMGLYENLIADLAKLRIKPYLPMVGGIIIGIFIGGTAFALVFQRYRDITAAVLLGSLLASVRSVLASCAQLSAKRFVFLSIGLIVGLYVGIEPLSVGGQTGEVSVFALLLGGALSTAAMVLPGVPGSSVLIVMGIYDTMLYYIKELSLVPLLIFLVGSVLGLVLLVKLLDKLYAKYRDLLSYLFAGLILGSSRAMLPATYEWYLLVPFVVGFALVWVYSGRESSKGKKPPEGDGRSETKPALSTSD
;
A
#
# COMPACT_ATOMS: atom_id res chain seq x y z
N MET A 1 20.18 19.96 -5.12
CA MET A 1 20.63 18.57 -5.31
C MET A 1 20.24 17.63 -4.17
N GLN A 2 20.31 18.04 -2.89
CA GLN A 2 19.93 17.17 -1.76
C GLN A 2 18.50 16.59 -1.86
N GLY A 3 17.50 17.41 -2.19
CA GLY A 3 16.11 16.95 -2.33
C GLY A 3 15.90 15.90 -3.43
N LEU A 4 16.58 16.02 -4.57
CA LEU A 4 16.47 15.04 -5.66
C LEU A 4 17.04 13.67 -5.25
N LEU A 5 18.20 13.66 -4.60
CA LEU A 5 18.84 12.43 -4.13
C LEU A 5 18.01 11.77 -3.01
N GLN A 6 17.50 12.56 -2.07
CA GLN A 6 16.55 12.09 -1.05
C GLN A 6 15.32 11.49 -1.70
N GLY A 7 14.76 12.17 -2.71
CA GLY A 7 13.64 11.67 -3.49
C GLY A 7 13.94 10.35 -4.20
N LEU A 8 15.11 10.20 -4.82
CA LEU A 8 15.50 8.98 -5.50
C LEU A 8 15.56 7.78 -4.53
N ILE A 9 16.20 7.97 -3.37
CA ILE A 9 16.27 6.95 -2.32
C ILE A 9 14.86 6.62 -1.80
N LEU A 10 14.04 7.64 -1.54
CA LEU A 10 12.65 7.47 -1.13
C LEU A 10 11.85 6.65 -2.16
N GLY A 11 11.93 7.01 -3.44
CA GLY A 11 11.24 6.32 -4.53
C GLY A 11 11.67 4.85 -4.67
N PHE A 12 12.96 4.56 -4.53
CA PHE A 12 13.46 3.18 -4.54
C PHE A 12 12.90 2.36 -3.37
N ILE A 13 12.91 2.94 -2.17
CA ILE A 13 12.40 2.28 -0.95
C ILE A 13 10.90 2.02 -1.04
N MET A 14 10.12 2.93 -1.65
CA MET A 14 8.67 2.79 -1.79
C MET A 14 8.23 1.58 -2.64
N ILE A 15 9.14 0.98 -3.41
CA ILE A 15 8.88 -0.26 -4.16
C ILE A 15 9.01 -1.50 -3.27
N LEU A 16 9.79 -1.40 -2.18
CA LEU A 16 10.03 -2.53 -1.29
C LEU A 16 8.79 -2.79 -0.42
N PRO A 17 8.34 -4.05 -0.31
CA PRO A 17 7.18 -4.40 0.50
C PRO A 17 7.42 -4.10 1.98
N GLY A 18 6.41 -3.53 2.64
CA GLY A 18 6.44 -3.28 4.09
C GLY A 18 6.99 -1.92 4.53
N MET A 19 7.39 -1.04 3.60
CA MET A 19 7.89 0.30 3.91
C MET A 19 6.91 1.37 3.40
N SER A 20 6.14 2.00 4.30
CA SER A 20 5.26 3.11 3.90
C SER A 20 6.07 4.39 3.65
N GLY A 21 5.71 5.16 2.62
CA GLY A 21 6.42 6.43 2.33
C GLY A 21 6.44 7.39 3.52
N GLY A 22 5.38 7.41 4.32
CA GLY A 22 5.29 8.20 5.56
C GLY A 22 6.32 7.81 6.62
N THR A 23 6.58 6.50 6.78
CA THR A 23 7.60 6.02 7.73
C THR A 23 9.00 6.45 7.30
N VAL A 24 9.29 6.41 5.99
CA VAL A 24 10.61 6.82 5.47
C VAL A 24 10.81 8.34 5.61
N PHE A 25 9.75 9.15 5.38
CA PHE A 25 9.80 10.59 5.66
C PHE A 25 10.11 10.89 7.13
N LEU A 26 9.54 10.11 8.05
CA LEU A 26 9.79 10.26 9.49
C LEU A 26 11.21 9.84 9.87
N MET A 27 11.72 8.74 9.32
CA MET A 27 13.10 8.29 9.52
C MET A 27 14.14 9.29 9.00
N MET A 28 13.84 9.97 7.89
CA MET A 28 14.71 11.02 7.34
C MET A 28 14.57 12.36 8.07
N GLY A 29 13.70 12.47 9.09
CA GLY A 29 13.44 13.74 9.81
C GLY A 29 12.75 14.80 8.94
N LEU A 30 12.19 14.40 7.80
CA LEU A 30 11.54 15.30 6.83
C LEU A 30 10.05 15.50 7.13
N TYR A 31 9.45 14.61 7.91
CA TYR A 31 8.00 14.55 8.12
C TYR A 31 7.42 15.83 8.71
N GLU A 32 7.98 16.33 9.82
CA GLU A 32 7.45 17.52 10.51
C GLU A 32 7.49 18.77 9.62
N ASN A 33 8.62 18.97 8.94
CA ASN A 33 8.82 20.08 8.01
C ASN A 33 7.85 20.00 6.82
N LEU A 34 7.68 18.80 6.25
CA LEU A 34 6.77 18.54 5.13
C LEU A 34 5.33 18.88 5.50
N ILE A 35 4.85 18.43 6.66
CA ILE A 35 3.48 18.70 7.11
C ILE A 35 3.29 20.19 7.40
N ALA A 36 4.24 20.84 8.07
CA ALA A 36 4.17 22.26 8.39
C ALA A 36 4.15 23.14 7.13
N ASP A 37 4.91 22.77 6.10
CA ASP A 37 4.95 23.49 4.83
C ASP A 37 3.74 23.19 3.94
N LEU A 38 3.22 21.95 3.93
CA LEU A 38 1.99 21.59 3.24
C LEU A 38 0.79 22.36 3.80
N ALA A 39 0.68 22.49 5.12
CA ALA A 39 -0.37 23.29 5.77
C ALA A 39 -0.34 24.77 5.34
N LYS A 40 0.85 25.27 4.96
CA LYS A 40 1.07 26.64 4.46
C LYS A 40 1.09 26.72 2.92
N LEU A 41 0.76 25.63 2.23
CA LEU A 41 0.82 25.49 0.76
C LEU A 41 2.20 25.82 0.15
N ARG A 42 3.28 25.63 0.92
CA ARG A 42 4.67 25.88 0.49
C ARG A 42 5.27 24.63 -0.17
N ILE A 43 4.75 24.25 -1.33
CA ILE A 43 5.16 23.02 -2.04
C ILE A 43 6.47 23.17 -2.83
N LYS A 44 6.87 24.40 -3.19
CA LYS A 44 8.02 24.68 -4.08
C LYS A 44 9.34 24.01 -3.64
N PRO A 45 9.72 23.99 -2.36
CA PRO A 45 10.96 23.35 -1.91
C PRO A 45 10.99 21.83 -2.12
N TYR A 46 9.81 21.18 -2.18
CA TYR A 46 9.67 19.73 -2.28
C TYR A 46 9.56 19.23 -3.73
N LEU A 47 9.40 20.12 -4.73
CA LEU A 47 9.33 19.73 -6.15
C LEU A 47 10.53 18.88 -6.61
N PRO A 48 11.79 19.24 -6.29
CA PRO A 48 12.95 18.40 -6.63
C PRO A 48 12.89 17.02 -5.98
N MET A 49 12.33 16.91 -4.77
CA MET A 49 12.15 15.65 -4.07
C MET A 49 11.06 14.80 -4.70
N VAL A 50 9.92 15.38 -5.06
CA VAL A 50 8.86 14.70 -5.80
C VAL A 50 9.39 14.19 -7.15
N GLY A 51 10.16 15.00 -7.87
CA GLY A 51 10.84 14.56 -9.09
C GLY A 51 11.80 13.39 -8.85
N GLY A 52 12.57 13.45 -7.76
CA GLY A 52 13.42 12.34 -7.33
C GLY A 52 12.62 11.06 -7.02
N ILE A 53 11.48 11.17 -6.33
CA ILE A 53 10.60 10.03 -6.00
C ILE A 53 10.10 9.36 -7.28
N ILE A 54 9.63 10.15 -8.25
CA ILE A 54 9.15 9.63 -9.54
C ILE A 54 10.29 8.87 -10.26
N ILE A 55 11.48 9.47 -10.33
CA ILE A 55 12.66 8.84 -10.95
C ILE A 55 13.07 7.57 -10.19
N GLY A 56 13.07 7.60 -8.87
CA GLY A 56 13.42 6.47 -8.01
C GLY A 56 12.43 5.30 -8.16
N ILE A 57 11.13 5.59 -8.22
CA ILE A 57 10.08 4.60 -8.49
C ILE A 57 10.28 3.99 -9.88
N PHE A 58 10.61 4.80 -10.89
CA PHE A 58 10.82 4.28 -12.23
C PHE A 58 12.05 3.38 -12.31
N ILE A 59 13.21 3.87 -11.85
CA ILE A 59 14.47 3.10 -11.87
C ILE A 59 14.37 1.84 -11.02
N GLY A 60 13.88 1.98 -9.78
CA GLY A 60 13.72 0.85 -8.88
C GLY A 60 12.69 -0.14 -9.36
N GLY A 61 11.58 0.32 -9.95
CA GLY A 61 10.52 -0.52 -10.48
C GLY A 61 11.00 -1.30 -11.70
N THR A 62 11.75 -0.66 -12.59
CA THR A 62 12.42 -1.35 -13.70
C THR A 62 13.45 -2.36 -13.20
N ALA A 63 14.30 -1.99 -12.25
CA ALA A 63 15.29 -2.91 -11.67
C ALA A 63 14.63 -4.12 -11.02
N PHE A 64 13.59 -3.90 -10.22
CA PHE A 64 12.79 -4.95 -9.59
C PHE A 64 12.14 -5.85 -10.65
N ALA A 65 11.55 -5.27 -11.70
CA ALA A 65 10.96 -6.04 -12.79
C ALA A 65 12.00 -6.92 -13.51
N LEU A 66 13.20 -6.41 -13.76
CA LEU A 66 14.29 -7.18 -14.36
C LEU A 66 14.73 -8.35 -13.47
N VAL A 67 14.89 -8.10 -12.17
CA VAL A 67 15.23 -9.16 -11.20
C VAL A 67 14.11 -10.18 -11.10
N PHE A 68 12.84 -9.75 -11.05
CA PHE A 68 11.67 -10.62 -10.99
C PHE A 68 11.54 -11.48 -12.25
N GLN A 69 11.84 -10.93 -13.44
CA GLN A 69 11.83 -11.71 -14.67
C GLN A 69 12.99 -12.72 -14.74
N ARG A 70 14.19 -12.32 -14.29
CA ARG A 70 15.39 -13.19 -14.35
C ARG A 70 15.42 -14.26 -13.26
N TYR A 71 14.95 -13.92 -12.06
CA TYR A 71 14.99 -14.76 -10.85
C TYR A 71 13.59 -14.87 -10.22
N ARG A 72 12.62 -15.27 -11.04
CA ARG A 72 11.20 -15.32 -10.67
C ARG A 72 10.96 -16.08 -9.37
N ASP A 73 11.43 -17.33 -9.29
CA ASP A 73 11.14 -18.20 -8.14
C ASP A 73 11.79 -17.71 -6.83
N ILE A 74 13.03 -17.21 -6.91
CA ILE A 74 13.73 -16.64 -5.76
C ILE A 74 13.00 -15.38 -5.28
N THR A 75 12.66 -14.48 -6.20
CA THR A 75 11.98 -13.22 -5.88
C THR A 75 10.58 -13.48 -5.33
N ALA A 76 9.83 -14.39 -5.94
CA ALA A 76 8.52 -14.84 -5.46
C ALA A 76 8.61 -15.43 -4.05
N ALA A 77 9.62 -16.25 -3.75
CA ALA A 77 9.83 -16.78 -2.41
C ALA A 77 10.06 -15.67 -1.37
N VAL A 78 10.92 -14.67 -1.66
CA VAL A 78 11.13 -13.50 -0.77
C VAL A 78 9.83 -12.74 -0.54
N LEU A 79 9.08 -12.44 -1.61
CA LEU A 79 7.82 -11.70 -1.52
C LEU A 79 6.76 -12.48 -0.74
N LEU A 80 6.65 -13.79 -0.97
CA LEU A 80 5.74 -14.68 -0.25
C LEU A 80 6.04 -14.68 1.25
N GLY A 81 7.31 -14.83 1.64
CA GLY A 81 7.72 -14.75 3.04
C GLY A 81 7.37 -13.41 3.67
N SER A 82 7.67 -12.32 2.96
CA SER A 82 7.37 -10.94 3.39
C SER A 82 5.86 -10.70 3.55
N LEU A 83 5.07 -11.18 2.59
CA LEU A 83 3.62 -11.07 2.55
C LEU A 83 2.98 -11.83 3.73
N LEU A 84 3.39 -13.08 3.98
CA LEU A 84 2.87 -13.87 5.11
C LEU A 84 3.28 -13.28 6.47
N ALA A 85 4.49 -12.73 6.60
CA ALA A 85 4.91 -12.03 7.82
C ALA A 85 4.04 -10.79 8.12
N SER A 86 3.53 -10.10 7.10
CA SER A 86 2.63 -8.95 7.27
C SER A 86 1.26 -9.31 7.86
N VAL A 87 0.81 -10.57 7.77
CA VAL A 87 -0.43 -11.01 8.43
C VAL A 87 -0.35 -10.76 9.93
N ARG A 88 0.82 -11.02 10.53
CA ARG A 88 1.05 -10.71 11.94
C ARG A 88 0.98 -9.21 12.21
N SER A 89 1.60 -8.37 11.39
CA SER A 89 1.62 -6.92 11.64
C SER A 89 0.20 -6.34 11.62
N VAL A 90 -0.63 -6.81 10.69
CA VAL A 90 -2.04 -6.41 10.58
C VAL A 90 -2.85 -6.86 11.79
N LEU A 91 -2.60 -8.07 12.32
CA LEU A 91 -3.33 -8.61 13.48
C LEU A 91 -2.73 -8.26 14.84
N ALA A 92 -1.51 -7.69 14.90
CA ALA A 92 -0.74 -7.53 16.14
C ALA A 92 -1.43 -6.67 17.22
N SER A 93 -2.31 -5.77 16.81
CA SER A 93 -3.05 -4.87 17.71
C SER A 93 -4.51 -5.27 17.91
N CYS A 94 -4.93 -6.42 17.40
CA CYS A 94 -6.33 -6.86 17.42
C CYS A 94 -6.60 -7.85 18.54
N ALA A 95 -7.83 -7.82 19.05
CA ALA A 95 -8.26 -8.80 20.04
C ALA A 95 -8.38 -10.22 19.44
N GLN A 96 -8.40 -11.22 20.33
CA GLN A 96 -8.38 -12.64 19.99
C GLN A 96 -9.51 -13.06 19.04
N LEU A 97 -9.34 -14.21 18.37
CA LEU A 97 -10.31 -14.74 17.42
C LEU A 97 -11.72 -14.85 18.05
N SER A 98 -12.71 -14.29 17.37
CA SER A 98 -14.14 -14.46 17.68
C SER A 98 -14.85 -15.00 16.43
N ALA A 99 -16.05 -15.57 16.59
CA ALA A 99 -16.82 -16.11 15.47
C ALA A 99 -17.00 -15.07 14.33
N LYS A 100 -17.30 -13.81 14.68
CA LYS A 100 -17.43 -12.71 13.70
C LYS A 100 -16.11 -12.42 12.99
N ARG A 101 -14.99 -12.39 13.72
CA ARG A 101 -13.65 -12.15 13.15
C ARG A 101 -13.23 -13.28 12.22
N PHE A 102 -13.54 -14.52 12.58
CA PHE A 102 -13.29 -15.68 11.73
C PHE A 102 -14.09 -15.62 10.43
N VAL A 103 -15.35 -15.18 10.46
CA VAL A 103 -16.14 -14.98 9.23
C VAL A 103 -15.47 -13.96 8.31
N PHE A 104 -15.03 -12.81 8.83
CA PHE A 104 -14.35 -11.80 8.01
C PHE A 104 -13.00 -12.29 7.47
N LEU A 105 -12.24 -13.04 8.27
CA LEU A 105 -11.02 -13.72 7.81
C LEU A 105 -11.30 -14.67 6.64
N SER A 106 -12.31 -15.51 6.77
CA SER A 106 -12.71 -16.47 5.73
C SER A 106 -13.21 -15.78 4.46
N ILE A 107 -14.00 -14.70 4.58
CA ILE A 107 -14.41 -13.88 3.43
C ILE A 107 -13.17 -13.33 2.71
N GLY A 108 -12.23 -12.74 3.46
CA GLY A 108 -10.99 -12.22 2.89
C GLY A 108 -10.19 -13.31 2.19
N LEU A 109 -10.06 -14.48 2.82
CA LEU A 109 -9.36 -15.64 2.25
C LEU A 109 -9.97 -16.10 0.93
N ILE A 110 -11.29 -16.26 0.87
CA ILE A 110 -12.00 -16.69 -0.34
C ILE A 110 -11.85 -15.66 -1.45
N VAL A 111 -12.04 -14.38 -1.15
CA VAL A 111 -11.86 -13.29 -2.12
C VAL A 111 -10.42 -13.24 -2.62
N GLY A 112 -9.44 -13.33 -1.71
CA GLY A 112 -8.02 -13.32 -2.06
C GLY A 112 -7.63 -14.51 -2.93
N LEU A 113 -8.16 -15.70 -2.65
CA LEU A 113 -7.96 -16.89 -3.48
C LEU A 113 -8.55 -16.69 -4.88
N TYR A 114 -9.76 -16.13 -4.97
CA TYR A 114 -10.41 -15.88 -6.26
C TYR A 114 -9.62 -14.87 -7.10
N VAL A 115 -9.20 -13.76 -6.50
CA VAL A 115 -8.38 -12.74 -7.17
C VAL A 115 -7.00 -13.29 -7.57
N GLY A 116 -6.42 -14.17 -6.75
CA GLY A 116 -5.15 -14.83 -7.04
C GLY A 116 -5.23 -15.90 -8.13
N ILE A 117 -6.42 -16.27 -8.59
CA ILE A 117 -6.66 -17.16 -9.73
C ILE A 117 -7.05 -16.25 -10.89
N GLU A 118 -6.08 -15.58 -11.52
CA GLU A 118 -6.39 -14.77 -12.70
C GLU A 118 -6.80 -15.66 -13.88
N PRO A 119 -8.00 -15.50 -14.45
CA PRO A 119 -8.29 -15.97 -15.80
C PRO A 119 -7.64 -14.99 -16.78
N LEU A 120 -6.45 -15.34 -17.25
CA LEU A 120 -5.77 -14.65 -18.34
C LEU A 120 -6.48 -14.96 -19.66
N SER A 121 -7.54 -14.19 -19.95
CA SER A 121 -8.05 -13.84 -21.29
C SER A 121 -9.57 -13.67 -21.25
N VAL A 122 -10.04 -12.49 -20.85
CA VAL A 122 -11.32 -12.00 -21.36
C VAL A 122 -10.92 -11.17 -22.57
N GLY A 123 -11.04 -11.74 -23.78
CA GLY A 123 -10.73 -11.04 -25.01
C GLY A 123 -11.61 -9.79 -25.12
N GLY A 124 -11.04 -8.64 -24.78
CA GLY A 124 -11.71 -7.35 -24.91
C GLY A 124 -11.71 -6.97 -26.38
N GLN A 125 -12.85 -6.50 -26.89
CA GLN A 125 -12.86 -5.84 -28.19
C GLN A 125 -12.09 -4.53 -28.06
N THR A 126 -11.02 -4.37 -28.85
CA THR A 126 -10.28 -3.11 -28.95
C THR A 126 -11.14 -2.10 -29.72
N GLY A 127 -11.97 -1.35 -29.00
CA GLY A 127 -12.83 -0.30 -29.52
C GLY A 127 -12.79 0.94 -28.62
N GLU A 128 -13.43 2.03 -29.06
CA GLU A 128 -13.57 3.23 -28.23
C GLU A 128 -14.35 2.90 -26.95
N VAL A 129 -13.67 3.02 -25.80
CA VAL A 129 -14.28 2.83 -24.49
C VAL A 129 -14.95 4.14 -24.06
N SER A 130 -16.15 4.05 -23.51
CA SER A 130 -16.88 5.24 -23.06
C SER A 130 -16.11 5.99 -21.96
N VAL A 131 -16.23 7.32 -21.95
CA VAL A 131 -15.63 8.19 -20.91
C VAL A 131 -16.01 7.73 -19.50
N PHE A 132 -17.25 7.28 -19.32
CA PHE A 132 -17.73 6.76 -18.04
C PHE A 132 -17.02 5.47 -17.63
N ALA A 133 -16.80 4.54 -18.56
CA ALA A 133 -16.05 3.32 -18.29
C ALA A 133 -14.58 3.59 -17.98
N LEU A 134 -13.96 4.60 -18.59
CA LEU A 134 -12.60 5.04 -18.24
C LEU A 134 -12.54 5.66 -16.84
N LEU A 135 -13.51 6.51 -16.48
CA LEU A 135 -13.60 7.11 -15.15
C LEU A 135 -13.81 6.05 -14.06
N LEU A 136 -14.79 5.16 -14.25
CA LEU A 136 -15.05 4.07 -13.31
C LEU A 136 -13.90 3.07 -13.27
N GLY A 137 -13.31 2.74 -14.42
CA GLY A 137 -12.16 1.86 -14.54
C GLY A 137 -10.99 2.37 -13.72
N GLY A 138 -10.62 3.65 -13.89
CA GLY A 138 -9.59 4.29 -13.08
C GLY A 138 -9.92 4.28 -11.59
N ALA A 139 -11.15 4.68 -11.25
CA ALA A 139 -11.58 4.76 -9.85
C ALA A 139 -11.54 3.39 -9.15
N LEU A 140 -12.12 2.35 -9.75
CA LEU A 140 -12.20 1.02 -9.17
C LEU A 140 -10.86 0.29 -9.21
N SER A 141 -10.07 0.46 -10.27
CA SER A 141 -8.73 -0.13 -10.38
C SER A 141 -7.80 0.41 -9.30
N THR A 142 -7.78 1.73 -9.11
CA THR A 142 -6.95 2.36 -8.07
C THR A 142 -7.47 2.03 -6.67
N ALA A 143 -8.80 1.97 -6.49
CA ALA A 143 -9.39 1.53 -5.24
C ALA A 143 -8.96 0.08 -4.89
N ALA A 144 -8.97 -0.82 -5.86
CA ALA A 144 -8.48 -2.19 -5.66
C ALA A 144 -7.01 -2.24 -5.25
N MET A 145 -6.14 -1.40 -5.84
CA MET A 145 -4.71 -1.35 -5.48
C MET A 145 -4.43 -0.94 -4.02
N VAL A 146 -5.37 -0.23 -3.36
CA VAL A 146 -5.24 0.10 -1.94
C VAL A 146 -5.52 -1.11 -1.05
N LEU A 147 -6.34 -2.05 -1.52
CA LEU A 147 -6.64 -3.28 -0.79
C LEU A 147 -5.47 -4.27 -0.93
N PRO A 148 -5.01 -4.88 0.17
CA PRO A 148 -3.82 -5.72 0.13
C PRO A 148 -4.07 -6.99 -0.69
N GLY A 149 -3.27 -7.22 -1.73
CA GLY A 149 -3.36 -8.45 -2.52
C GLY A 149 -4.40 -8.43 -3.65
N VAL A 150 -4.96 -7.27 -4.01
CA VAL A 150 -5.80 -7.12 -5.20
C VAL A 150 -5.09 -6.23 -6.24
N PRO A 151 -4.62 -6.79 -7.38
CA PRO A 151 -4.05 -5.98 -8.45
C PRO A 151 -5.12 -5.09 -9.09
N GLY A 152 -4.78 -3.83 -9.36
CA GLY A 152 -5.67 -2.92 -10.08
C GLY A 152 -5.96 -3.38 -11.52
N SER A 153 -5.04 -4.12 -12.14
CA SER A 153 -5.22 -4.71 -13.48
C SER A 153 -6.36 -5.71 -13.53
N SER A 154 -6.56 -6.51 -12.47
CA SER A 154 -7.60 -7.53 -12.43
C SER A 154 -9.01 -6.91 -12.54
N VAL A 155 -9.21 -5.71 -11.98
CA VAL A 155 -10.46 -4.95 -12.15
C VAL A 155 -10.68 -4.54 -13.60
N LEU A 156 -9.63 -4.07 -14.28
CA LEU A 156 -9.72 -3.64 -15.68
C LEU A 156 -10.01 -4.82 -16.63
N ILE A 157 -9.46 -6.00 -16.31
CA ILE A 157 -9.72 -7.25 -17.04
C ILE A 157 -11.19 -7.65 -16.87
N VAL A 158 -11.71 -7.64 -15.64
CA VAL A 158 -13.13 -7.94 -15.37
C VAL A 158 -14.05 -6.93 -16.05
N MET A 159 -13.65 -5.66 -16.12
CA MET A 159 -14.38 -4.62 -16.86
C MET A 159 -14.23 -4.73 -18.39
N GLY A 160 -13.33 -5.59 -18.90
CA GLY A 160 -13.10 -5.79 -20.33
C GLY A 160 -12.39 -4.62 -21.03
N ILE A 161 -11.78 -3.70 -20.28
CA ILE A 161 -11.14 -2.48 -20.82
C ILE A 161 -9.61 -2.54 -20.75
N TYR A 162 -9.05 -3.65 -20.26
CA TYR A 162 -7.61 -3.81 -20.07
C TYR A 162 -6.83 -3.65 -21.37
N ASP A 163 -7.23 -4.35 -22.44
CA ASP A 163 -6.55 -4.29 -23.74
C ASP A 163 -6.62 -2.88 -24.36
N THR A 164 -7.76 -2.20 -24.24
CA THR A 164 -7.89 -0.80 -24.67
C THR A 164 -6.99 0.14 -23.88
N MET A 165 -6.86 -0.06 -22.56
CA MET A 165 -5.93 0.72 -21.75
C MET A 165 -4.47 0.49 -22.16
N LEU A 166 -4.07 -0.75 -22.46
CA LEU A 166 -2.75 -1.05 -23.01
C LEU A 166 -2.53 -0.35 -24.36
N TYR A 167 -3.53 -0.35 -25.23
CA TYR A 167 -3.48 0.39 -26.50
C TYR A 167 -3.30 1.90 -26.27
N TYR A 168 -4.07 2.53 -25.38
CA TYR A 168 -3.93 3.96 -25.09
C TYR A 168 -2.57 4.32 -24.49
N ILE A 169 -2.00 3.46 -23.65
CA ILE A 169 -0.63 3.64 -23.13
C ILE A 169 0.39 3.55 -24.27
N LYS A 170 0.28 2.52 -25.12
CA LYS A 170 1.20 2.28 -26.23
C LYS A 170 1.19 3.43 -27.26
N GLU A 171 0.01 3.89 -27.65
CA GLU A 171 -0.17 4.98 -28.62
C GLU A 171 -0.09 6.37 -27.98
N LEU A 172 0.25 6.46 -26.68
CA LEU A 172 0.31 7.72 -25.93
C LEU A 172 -0.96 8.58 -26.11
N SER A 173 -2.12 7.93 -26.11
CA SER A 173 -3.43 8.59 -26.27
C SER A 173 -3.77 9.39 -25.01
N LEU A 174 -3.28 10.63 -24.94
CA LEU A 174 -3.31 11.45 -23.72
C LEU A 174 -4.72 11.72 -23.20
N VAL A 175 -5.70 11.91 -24.08
CA VAL A 175 -7.07 12.26 -23.65
C VAL A 175 -7.73 11.13 -22.85
N PRO A 176 -7.84 9.88 -23.36
CA PRO A 176 -8.31 8.75 -22.54
C PRO A 176 -7.51 8.51 -21.27
N LEU A 177 -6.19 8.67 -21.33
CA LEU A 177 -5.30 8.49 -20.16
C LEU A 177 -5.57 9.53 -19.07
N LEU A 178 -5.80 10.79 -19.45
CA LEU A 178 -6.14 11.85 -18.50
C LEU A 178 -7.51 11.62 -17.85
N ILE A 179 -8.50 11.15 -18.63
CA ILE A 179 -9.82 10.78 -18.10
C ILE A 179 -9.68 9.64 -17.07
N PHE A 180 -8.94 8.59 -17.43
CA PHE A 180 -8.63 7.48 -16.53
C PHE A 180 -7.91 7.96 -15.26
N LEU A 181 -6.95 8.89 -15.39
CA LEU A 181 -6.21 9.46 -14.27
C LEU A 181 -7.11 10.23 -13.32
N VAL A 182 -8.05 11.03 -13.84
CA VAL A 182 -9.05 11.73 -13.02
C VAL A 182 -9.89 10.74 -12.23
N GLY A 183 -10.38 9.68 -12.89
CA GLY A 183 -11.10 8.59 -12.22
C GLY A 183 -10.27 7.95 -11.10
N SER A 184 -9.01 7.65 -11.40
CA SER A 184 -8.05 7.04 -10.47
C SER A 184 -7.83 7.87 -9.20
N VAL A 185 -7.61 9.19 -9.36
CA VAL A 185 -7.43 10.11 -8.23
C VAL A 185 -8.69 10.19 -7.38
N LEU A 186 -9.87 10.30 -8.01
CA LEU A 186 -11.14 10.35 -7.28
C LEU A 186 -11.41 9.04 -6.52
N GLY A 187 -11.17 7.90 -7.15
CA GLY A 187 -11.33 6.58 -6.52
C GLY A 187 -10.42 6.39 -5.32
N LEU A 188 -9.14 6.78 -5.44
CA LEU A 188 -8.19 6.74 -4.34
C LEU A 188 -8.66 7.59 -3.14
N VAL A 189 -9.02 8.85 -3.38
CA VAL A 189 -9.45 9.77 -2.31
C VAL A 189 -10.72 9.26 -1.63
N LEU A 190 -11.69 8.77 -2.40
CA LEU A 190 -12.93 8.24 -1.86
C LEU A 190 -12.69 7.00 -1.00
N LEU A 191 -11.90 6.04 -1.50
CA LEU A 191 -11.62 4.81 -0.77
C LEU A 191 -10.82 5.08 0.50
N VAL A 192 -9.78 5.92 0.45
CA VAL A 192 -8.99 6.25 1.65
C VAL A 192 -9.88 6.86 2.74
N LYS A 193 -10.78 7.79 2.38
CA LYS A 193 -11.75 8.37 3.33
C LYS A 193 -12.74 7.34 3.86
N LEU A 194 -13.19 6.39 3.03
CA LEU A 194 -14.08 5.32 3.46
C LEU A 194 -13.37 4.37 4.43
N LEU A 195 -12.16 3.94 4.09
CA LEU A 195 -11.36 3.05 4.91
C LEU A 195 -11.01 3.70 6.26
N ASP A 196 -10.65 4.99 6.29
CA ASP A 196 -10.39 5.72 7.53
C ASP A 196 -11.60 5.68 8.48
N LYS A 197 -12.80 6.00 7.96
CA LYS A 197 -14.05 5.93 8.72
C LYS A 197 -14.38 4.51 9.20
N LEU A 198 -14.20 3.51 8.34
CA LEU A 198 -14.48 2.13 8.70
C LEU A 198 -13.44 1.57 9.68
N TYR A 199 -12.17 1.93 9.55
CA TYR A 199 -11.11 1.54 10.48
C TYR A 199 -11.35 2.12 11.87
N ALA A 200 -11.83 3.36 11.98
CA ALA A 200 -12.17 3.97 13.26
C ALA A 200 -13.23 3.18 14.04
N LYS A 201 -14.19 2.53 13.35
CA LYS A 201 -15.31 1.80 13.98
C LYS A 201 -15.16 0.28 14.00
N TYR A 202 -14.51 -0.29 12.99
CA TYR A 202 -14.44 -1.74 12.73
C TYR A 202 -13.01 -2.25 12.54
N ARG A 203 -12.04 -1.58 13.18
CA ARG A 203 -10.60 -1.91 13.11
C ARG A 203 -10.30 -3.39 13.11
N ASP A 204 -10.84 -4.13 14.08
CA ASP A 204 -10.59 -5.56 14.21
C ASP A 204 -11.16 -6.34 13.02
N LEU A 205 -12.43 -6.13 12.66
CA LEU A 205 -13.06 -6.87 11.56
C LEU A 205 -12.35 -6.63 10.23
N LEU A 206 -11.95 -5.39 9.95
CA LEU A 206 -11.18 -5.04 8.76
C LEU A 206 -9.78 -5.65 8.77
N SER A 207 -9.11 -5.67 9.92
CA SER A 207 -7.78 -6.27 10.04
C SER A 207 -7.83 -7.79 9.80
N TYR A 208 -8.87 -8.48 10.30
CA TYR A 208 -9.10 -9.90 9.98
C TYR A 208 -9.47 -10.11 8.52
N LEU A 209 -10.29 -9.24 7.92
CA LEU A 209 -10.58 -9.28 6.47
C LEU A 209 -9.30 -9.16 5.64
N PHE A 210 -8.45 -8.18 5.96
CA PHE A 210 -7.20 -7.95 5.25
C PHE A 210 -6.19 -9.07 5.48
N ALA A 211 -6.10 -9.61 6.70
CA ALA A 211 -5.32 -10.81 6.96
C ALA A 211 -5.76 -11.99 6.07
N GLY A 212 -7.07 -12.19 5.93
CA GLY A 212 -7.64 -13.19 5.03
C GLY A 212 -7.25 -12.93 3.58
N LEU A 213 -7.39 -11.69 3.13
CA LEU A 213 -7.07 -11.27 1.76
C LEU A 213 -5.58 -11.47 1.43
N ILE A 214 -4.69 -11.13 2.36
CA ILE A 214 -3.24 -11.38 2.27
C ILE A 214 -2.96 -12.89 2.17
N LEU A 215 -3.58 -13.70 3.03
CA LEU A 215 -3.42 -15.16 2.99
C LEU A 215 -3.95 -15.76 1.68
N GLY A 216 -5.09 -15.29 1.18
CA GLY A 216 -5.70 -15.82 -0.05
C GLY A 216 -4.89 -15.44 -1.29
N SER A 217 -4.49 -14.18 -1.39
CA SER A 217 -3.69 -13.67 -2.51
C SER A 217 -2.24 -14.19 -2.51
N SER A 218 -1.75 -14.72 -1.38
CA SER A 218 -0.42 -15.33 -1.31
C SER A 218 -0.20 -16.45 -2.32
N ARG A 219 -1.27 -17.11 -2.77
CA ARG A 219 -1.24 -18.11 -3.85
C ARG A 219 -0.61 -17.56 -5.14
N ALA A 220 -0.88 -16.29 -5.48
CA ALA A 220 -0.34 -15.66 -6.69
C ALA A 220 1.19 -15.47 -6.64
N MET A 221 1.77 -15.55 -5.44
CA MET A 221 3.21 -15.37 -5.19
C MET A 221 3.94 -16.70 -4.95
N LEU A 222 3.30 -17.84 -5.20
CA LEU A 222 3.96 -19.14 -5.09
C LEU A 222 5.05 -19.30 -6.18
N PRO A 223 6.26 -19.76 -5.83
CA PRO A 223 7.27 -20.14 -6.82
C PRO A 223 6.73 -21.22 -7.77
N ALA A 224 7.18 -21.21 -9.03
CA ALA A 224 6.78 -22.21 -10.02
C ALA A 224 7.40 -23.58 -9.74
N THR A 225 8.59 -23.59 -9.13
CA THR A 225 9.31 -24.79 -8.69
C THR A 225 9.33 -24.88 -7.17
N TYR A 226 9.27 -26.10 -6.62
CA TYR A 226 9.30 -26.36 -5.18
C TYR A 226 10.66 -26.92 -4.76
N GLU A 227 11.71 -26.17 -5.04
CA GLU A 227 13.07 -26.57 -4.69
C GLU A 227 13.44 -26.14 -3.26
N TRP A 228 14.20 -26.97 -2.56
CA TRP A 228 14.55 -26.74 -1.16
C TRP A 228 15.33 -25.44 -0.93
N TYR A 229 16.13 -25.00 -1.91
CA TYR A 229 16.92 -23.77 -1.80
C TYR A 229 16.05 -22.51 -1.76
N LEU A 230 14.77 -22.59 -2.17
CA LEU A 230 13.82 -21.47 -2.11
C LEU A 230 13.31 -21.21 -0.68
N LEU A 231 13.55 -22.12 0.27
CA LEU A 231 13.25 -21.88 1.67
C LEU A 231 14.10 -20.75 2.27
N VAL A 232 15.36 -20.62 1.84
CA VAL A 232 16.26 -19.56 2.31
C VAL A 232 15.71 -18.16 1.95
N PRO A 233 15.43 -17.82 0.68
CA PRO A 233 14.85 -16.52 0.33
C PRO A 233 13.48 -16.29 0.98
N PHE A 234 12.65 -17.33 1.11
CA PHE A 234 11.39 -17.23 1.85
C PHE A 234 11.60 -16.81 3.31
N VAL A 235 12.49 -17.51 4.03
CA VAL A 235 12.79 -17.20 5.44
C VAL A 235 13.42 -15.81 5.57
N VAL A 236 14.28 -15.40 4.64
CA VAL A 236 14.85 -14.05 4.60
C VAL A 236 13.74 -13.00 4.48
N GLY A 237 12.84 -13.14 3.50
CA GLY A 237 11.71 -12.22 3.34
C GLY A 237 10.81 -12.16 4.57
N PHE A 238 10.49 -13.33 5.14
CA PHE A 238 9.68 -13.43 6.35
C PHE A 238 10.36 -12.74 7.55
N ALA A 239 11.64 -13.03 7.79
CA ALA A 239 12.40 -12.47 8.90
C ALA A 239 12.55 -10.95 8.79
N LEU A 240 12.80 -10.42 7.58
CA LEU A 240 12.92 -8.99 7.33
C LEU A 240 11.66 -8.22 7.78
N VAL A 241 10.48 -8.65 7.30
CA VAL A 241 9.22 -8.00 7.68
C VAL A 241 8.87 -8.26 9.14
N TRP A 242 9.13 -9.46 9.66
CA TRP A 242 8.83 -9.80 11.05
C TRP A 242 9.61 -8.94 12.05
N VAL A 243 10.92 -8.78 11.85
CA VAL A 243 11.78 -7.95 12.69
C VAL A 243 11.38 -6.48 12.58
N TYR A 244 11.10 -6.01 11.36
CA TYR A 244 10.69 -4.62 11.13
C TYR A 244 9.35 -4.30 11.81
N SER A 245 8.32 -5.12 11.58
CA SER A 245 6.99 -5.03 12.21
C SER A 245 7.05 -5.02 13.73
N GLY A 246 7.90 -5.87 14.32
CA GLY A 246 8.08 -5.94 15.77
C GLY A 246 8.62 -4.63 16.37
N ARG A 247 9.46 -3.89 15.63
CA ARG A 247 10.06 -2.62 16.08
C ARG A 247 9.05 -1.46 16.07
N GLU A 248 8.16 -1.39 15.08
CA GLU A 248 7.11 -0.36 15.04
C GLU A 248 6.06 -0.57 16.14
N SER A 249 5.64 -1.82 16.39
CA SER A 249 4.68 -2.15 17.45
C SER A 249 5.22 -1.81 18.86
N SER A 250 6.55 -1.85 19.05
CA SER A 250 7.20 -1.45 20.31
C SER A 250 7.32 0.07 20.48
N LYS A 251 7.45 0.85 19.39
CA LYS A 251 7.56 2.32 19.48
C LYS A 251 6.22 3.01 19.75
N GLY A 252 5.10 2.42 19.31
CA GLY A 252 3.74 2.91 19.61
C GLY A 252 3.24 2.64 21.03
N LYS A 253 4.05 1.99 21.88
CA LYS A 253 3.74 1.67 23.29
C LYS A 253 4.44 2.59 24.31
N LYS A 254 4.97 3.75 23.90
CA LYS A 254 5.30 4.77 24.90
C LYS A 254 3.99 5.25 25.56
N PRO A 255 3.83 5.17 26.88
CA PRO A 255 2.70 5.83 27.54
C PRO A 255 2.73 7.32 27.19
N PRO A 256 1.57 8.00 27.12
CA PRO A 256 1.56 9.45 26.96
C PRO A 256 2.46 10.03 28.05
N GLU A 257 3.53 10.72 27.65
CA GLU A 257 4.31 11.55 28.55
C GLU A 257 3.32 12.54 29.17
N GLY A 258 3.04 12.33 30.46
CA GLY A 258 2.19 13.19 31.24
C GLY A 258 2.87 14.54 31.37
N ASP A 259 2.52 15.48 30.51
CA ASP A 259 2.92 16.87 30.67
C ASP A 259 1.94 17.59 31.61
N GLY A 260 2.21 17.46 32.91
CA GLY A 260 2.79 18.60 33.63
C GLY A 260 1.97 19.89 33.77
N ARG A 261 0.64 19.87 33.73
CA ARG A 261 -0.16 21.06 34.12
C ARG A 261 -1.35 20.73 35.03
N SER A 262 -1.06 20.55 36.31
CA SER A 262 -1.98 20.96 37.37
C SER A 262 -1.21 21.71 38.45
N GLU A 263 -1.82 22.81 38.89
CA GLU A 263 -1.51 23.56 40.12
C GLU A 263 -0.35 24.56 40.04
N THR A 264 -0.69 25.80 39.68
CA THR A 264 -0.88 26.86 40.70
C THR A 264 -1.24 28.20 40.02
N LYS A 265 -2.44 28.71 40.31
CA LYS A 265 -2.77 30.14 40.19
C LYS A 265 -3.59 30.55 41.43
N PRO A 266 -3.53 31.83 41.82
CA PRO A 266 -3.40 32.25 43.21
C PRO A 266 -4.74 32.55 43.86
N ALA A 267 -4.90 32.18 45.13
CA ALA A 267 -5.96 32.71 45.97
C ALA A 267 -5.46 33.99 46.64
N LEU A 268 -6.03 35.12 46.21
CA LEU A 268 -6.11 36.34 46.99
C LEU A 268 -6.81 36.02 48.32
N SER A 269 -6.14 36.30 49.45
CA SER A 269 -6.81 36.51 50.73
C SER A 269 -6.46 37.91 51.24
N THR A 270 -7.43 38.79 51.14
CA THR A 270 -7.57 39.99 51.96
C THR A 270 -7.89 39.56 53.40
N SER A 271 -7.08 39.97 54.38
CA SER A 271 -7.53 40.48 55.69
C SER A 271 -6.34 40.62 56.64
N ASP A 272 -6.25 41.82 57.21
CA ASP A 272 -5.47 42.31 58.36
C ASP A 272 -3.99 42.67 58.18
#